data_AF-M4BMW0-F1
#
_entry.id   AF-M4BMW0-F1
#
_cell.length_a   1.000
_cell.length_b   1.000
_cell.length_c   1.000
_cell.angle_alpha   90.00
_cell.angle_beta   90.00
_cell.angle_gamma   90.00
#
_symmetry.space_group_name_H-M   'P 1'
#
loop_
_entity.id
_entity.type
_entity.pdbx_description
1 polymer ?
#
loop_
_entity_poly.entity_id
_entity_poly.type
_entity_poly.pdbx_seq_one_letter_code
_entity_poly.pdbx_strand_id
1 'polypeptide(L)'
;MDKLWSLVFLTVASLGLYEAQFVSEIVHAPHANRNFVHLGILFGTLLAVFGGYIEVYRSVLLGEHVKYESVKTATHGMLASMLASGLCLAVGMWPVWHWLTLPYLVMWSWGVIVQLLVILPPVLQRVVFVGAYCWFMYLYISMAFVRAQEK
;
A
#
# COMPACT_ATOMS: atom_id res chain seq x y z
N MET A 1 4.57 -12.03 20.47
CA MET A 1 4.98 -12.77 19.27
C MET A 1 6.39 -12.33 18.95
N ASP A 2 7.34 -13.27 18.95
CA ASP A 2 8.76 -12.97 18.75
C ASP A 2 8.98 -12.37 17.36
N LYS A 3 9.79 -11.30 17.27
CA LYS A 3 10.12 -10.60 16.01
C LYS A 3 10.58 -11.56 14.90
N LEU A 4 11.08 -12.74 15.27
CA LEU A 4 11.43 -13.83 14.37
C LEU A 4 10.25 -14.26 13.48
N TRP A 5 9.04 -14.43 14.05
CA TRP A 5 7.86 -14.83 13.26
C TRP A 5 7.45 -13.73 12.30
N SER A 6 7.49 -12.47 12.72
CA SER A 6 7.23 -11.33 11.83
C SER A 6 8.22 -11.29 10.68
N LEU A 7 9.49 -11.59 10.93
CA LEU A 7 10.52 -11.63 9.90
C LEU A 7 10.28 -12.79 8.91
N VAL A 8 9.92 -13.98 9.40
CA VAL A 8 9.55 -15.13 8.56
C VAL A 8 8.34 -14.79 7.68
N PHE A 9 7.27 -14.21 8.25
CA PHE A 9 6.11 -13.80 7.47
C PHE A 9 6.44 -12.74 6.42
N LEU A 10 7.26 -11.75 6.79
CA LEU A 10 7.72 -10.73 5.85
C LEU A 10 8.50 -11.35 4.70
N THR A 11 9.47 -12.22 4.97
CA THR A 11 10.29 -12.86 3.94
C THR A 11 9.44 -13.72 3.00
N VAL A 12 8.57 -14.58 3.55
CA VAL A 12 7.72 -15.46 2.72
C VAL A 12 6.74 -14.64 1.88
N ALA A 13 6.14 -13.59 2.46
CA ALA A 13 5.24 -12.71 1.73
C ALA A 13 5.96 -11.96 0.61
N SER A 14 7.13 -11.37 0.90
CA SER A 14 7.94 -10.67 -0.11
C SER A 14 8.38 -11.59 -1.23
N LEU A 15 8.80 -12.83 -0.93
CA LEU A 15 9.16 -13.80 -1.96
C LEU A 15 7.97 -14.20 -2.83
N GLY A 16 6.82 -14.53 -2.22
CA GLY A 16 5.65 -14.89 -3.01
C GLY A 16 5.11 -13.75 -3.88
N LEU A 17 5.19 -12.51 -3.40
CA LEU A 17 4.82 -11.33 -4.19
C LEU A 17 5.84 -11.03 -5.31
N TYR A 18 7.11 -11.33 -5.08
CA TYR A 18 8.16 -11.22 -6.11
C TYR A 18 7.93 -12.24 -7.23
N GLU A 19 7.69 -13.51 -6.88
CA GLU A 19 7.36 -14.57 -7.85
C GLU A 19 6.07 -14.26 -8.62
N ALA A 20 5.07 -13.69 -7.94
CA ALA A 20 3.83 -13.24 -8.57
C ALA A 20 3.96 -11.94 -9.38
N GLN A 21 5.16 -11.36 -9.45
CA GLN A 21 5.45 -10.07 -10.09
C GLN A 21 4.45 -8.97 -9.68
N PHE A 22 4.03 -8.97 -8.41
CA PHE A 22 2.84 -8.26 -7.91
C PHE A 22 2.77 -6.78 -8.34
N VAL A 23 3.87 -6.05 -8.12
CA VAL A 23 3.96 -4.63 -8.50
C VAL A 23 3.91 -4.45 -10.01
N SER A 24 4.61 -5.31 -10.76
CA SER A 24 4.63 -5.26 -12.22
C SER A 24 3.25 -5.49 -12.80
N GLU A 25 2.52 -6.50 -12.32
CA GLU A 25 1.17 -6.82 -12.77
C GLU A 25 0.17 -5.70 -12.43
N ILE A 26 0.23 -5.15 -11.21
CA ILE A 26 -0.60 -4.00 -10.83
C ILE A 26 -0.37 -2.83 -11.78
N VAL A 27 0.87 -2.56 -12.17
CA VAL A 27 1.17 -1.43 -13.07
C VAL A 27 0.89 -1.77 -14.53
N HIS A 28 1.26 -2.96 -15.01
CA HIS A 28 1.40 -3.25 -16.44
C HIS A 28 0.34 -4.18 -17.03
N ALA A 29 -0.31 -5.04 -16.24
CA ALA A 29 -1.15 -6.12 -16.76
C ALA A 29 -2.21 -5.64 -17.78
N PRO A 30 -2.20 -6.09 -19.04
CA PRO A 30 -3.14 -5.60 -20.06
C PRO A 30 -4.58 -5.99 -19.73
N HIS A 31 -4.79 -7.10 -19.03
CA HIS A 31 -6.10 -7.67 -18.74
C HIS A 31 -6.76 -7.12 -17.46
N ALA A 32 -6.04 -6.34 -16.64
CA ALA A 32 -6.64 -5.78 -15.43
C ALA A 32 -7.69 -4.73 -15.77
N ASN A 33 -8.73 -4.62 -14.95
CA ASN A 33 -9.70 -3.54 -15.06
C ASN A 33 -9.06 -2.24 -14.54
N ARG A 34 -8.49 -1.46 -15.48
CA ARG A 34 -7.67 -0.29 -15.18
C ARG A 34 -8.41 0.77 -14.39
N ASN A 35 -9.71 0.99 -14.62
CA ASN A 35 -10.50 1.96 -13.84
C ASN A 35 -10.50 1.64 -12.35
N PHE A 36 -10.71 0.37 -11.99
CA PHE A 36 -10.70 -0.07 -10.60
C PHE A 36 -9.28 -0.07 -10.02
N VAL A 37 -8.25 -0.41 -10.81
CA VAL A 37 -6.85 -0.28 -10.36
C VAL A 37 -6.51 1.19 -10.07
N HIS A 38 -6.90 2.13 -10.93
CA HIS A 38 -6.69 3.57 -10.72
C HIS A 38 -7.41 4.08 -9.46
N LEU A 39 -8.65 3.63 -9.22
CA LEU A 39 -9.37 3.93 -7.98
C LEU A 39 -8.67 3.32 -6.76
N GLY A 40 -8.18 2.09 -6.88
CA GLY A 40 -7.42 1.43 -5.82
C GLY A 40 -6.16 2.20 -5.44
N ILE A 41 -5.43 2.69 -6.44
CA ILE A 41 -4.26 3.55 -6.26
C ILE A 41 -4.64 4.89 -5.65
N LEU A 42 -5.73 5.52 -6.11
CA LEU A 42 -6.24 6.79 -5.55
C LEU A 42 -6.55 6.65 -4.05
N PHE A 43 -7.28 5.61 -3.65
CA PHE A 43 -7.56 5.34 -2.23
C PHE A 43 -6.28 4.97 -1.46
N GLY A 44 -5.32 4.29 -2.09
CA GLY A 44 -3.98 4.07 -1.52
C GLY A 44 -3.21 5.38 -1.28
N THR A 45 -3.33 6.36 -2.17
CA THR A 45 -2.79 7.70 -1.99
C THR A 45 -3.47 8.43 -0.85
N LEU A 46 -4.80 8.38 -0.75
CA LEU A 46 -5.54 8.97 0.38
C LEU A 46 -5.11 8.35 1.70
N LEU A 47 -4.90 7.03 1.74
CA LEU A 47 -4.34 6.32 2.89
C LEU A 47 -2.98 6.91 3.29
N ALA A 48 -2.07 7.09 2.34
CA ALA A 48 -0.76 7.69 2.59
C ALA A 48 -0.87 9.15 3.08
N VAL A 49 -1.80 9.94 2.55
CA VAL A 49 -2.07 11.31 2.98
C VAL A 49 -2.60 11.36 4.41
N PHE A 50 -3.57 10.52 4.78
CA PHE A 50 -4.06 10.45 6.16
C PHE A 50 -2.96 9.99 7.13
N GLY A 51 -2.17 8.99 6.75
CA GLY A 51 -1.01 8.55 7.54
C GLY A 51 0.01 9.66 7.74
N GLY A 52 0.40 10.35 6.67
CA GLY A 52 1.30 11.49 6.71
C GLY A 52 0.76 12.67 7.51
N TYR A 53 -0.54 12.95 7.46
CA TYR A 53 -1.16 13.99 8.29
C TYR A 53 -1.04 13.69 9.79
N ILE A 54 -1.34 12.45 10.20
CA ILE A 54 -1.22 12.04 11.60
C ILE A 54 0.25 12.06 12.04
N GLU A 55 1.14 11.51 11.21
CA GLU A 55 2.51 11.26 11.63
C GLU A 55 3.45 12.46 11.47
N VAL A 56 3.31 13.25 10.40
CA VAL A 56 4.17 14.42 10.15
C VAL A 56 3.54 15.68 10.73
N TYR A 57 2.27 15.96 10.41
CA TYR A 57 1.67 17.21 10.83
C TYR A 57 1.33 17.22 12.33
N ARG A 58 0.59 16.23 12.83
CA ARG A 58 0.19 16.20 14.25
C ARG A 58 1.34 15.85 15.18
N SER A 59 2.11 14.81 14.86
CA SER A 59 3.21 14.39 15.77
C SER A 59 4.46 15.27 15.67
N VAL A 60 4.95 15.59 14.47
CA VAL A 60 6.24 16.30 14.32
C VAL A 60 6.06 17.82 14.33
N LEU A 61 5.18 18.36 13.49
CA LEU A 61 5.05 19.83 13.37
C LEU A 61 4.35 20.46 14.57
N LEU A 62 3.30 19.81 15.08
CA LEU A 62 2.58 20.30 16.27
C LEU A 62 3.13 19.74 17.59
N GLY A 63 4.02 18.75 17.54
CA GLY A 63 4.60 18.13 18.74
C GLY A 63 3.58 17.39 19.62
N GLU A 64 2.40 17.06 19.08
CA GLU A 64 1.33 16.44 19.86
C GLU A 64 1.64 14.96 20.14
N HIS A 65 1.36 14.52 21.37
CA HIS A 65 1.22 13.10 21.65
C HIS A 65 -0.04 12.57 20.98
N VAL A 66 0.15 11.93 19.82
CA VAL A 66 -0.93 11.34 19.03
C VAL A 66 -1.64 10.27 19.85
N LYS A 67 -2.85 10.59 20.30
CA LYS A 67 -3.79 9.65 20.92
C LYS A 67 -4.95 9.45 19.95
N TYR A 68 -5.54 8.26 19.96
CA TYR A 68 -6.66 7.95 19.07
C TYR A 68 -7.78 9.01 19.11
N GLU A 69 -8.10 9.54 20.29
CA GLU A 69 -9.13 10.58 20.45
C GLU A 69 -8.81 11.86 19.68
N SER A 70 -7.54 12.27 19.62
CA SER A 70 -7.13 13.50 18.93
C SER A 70 -7.05 13.34 17.41
N VAL A 71 -6.95 12.11 16.90
CA VAL A 71 -6.84 11.82 15.46
C VAL A 71 -7.91 10.86 14.95
N LYS A 72 -9.04 10.77 15.65
CA LYS A 72 -10.11 9.82 15.36
C LYS A 72 -10.58 9.89 13.92
N THR A 73 -10.95 11.08 13.43
CA THR A 73 -11.47 11.26 12.06
C THR A 73 -10.44 10.86 11.00
N ALA A 74 -9.17 11.27 11.17
CA ALA A 74 -8.10 10.90 10.26
C ALA A 74 -7.83 9.39 10.28
N THR A 75 -7.92 8.75 11.45
CA THR A 75 -7.76 7.29 11.60
C THR A 75 -8.89 6.53 10.89
N HIS A 76 -10.14 7.00 10.99
CA HIS A 76 -11.25 6.39 10.24
C HIS A 76 -11.10 6.62 8.74
N GLY A 77 -10.66 7.81 8.32
CA GLY A 77 -10.35 8.09 6.92
C GLY A 77 -9.26 7.17 6.37
N MET A 78 -8.23 6.91 7.17
CA MET A 78 -7.15 5.97 6.88
C MET A 78 -7.70 4.55 6.68
N LEU A 79 -8.49 4.03 7.64
CA LEU A 79 -9.07 2.69 7.56
C LEU A 79 -10.05 2.55 6.39
N ALA A 80 -10.92 3.54 6.16
CA ALA A 80 -11.84 3.55 5.03
C ALA A 80 -11.10 3.55 3.69
N SER A 81 -10.03 4.35 3.57
CA SER A 81 -9.19 4.40 2.38
C SER A 81 -8.46 3.07 2.15
N MET A 82 -7.97 2.42 3.21
CA MET A 82 -7.36 1.09 3.13
C MET A 82 -8.34 0.04 2.60
N LEU A 83 -9.55 -0.01 3.15
CA LEU A 83 -10.58 -0.95 2.70
C LEU A 83 -11.02 -0.68 1.27
N ALA A 84 -11.28 0.59 0.92
CA ALA A 84 -11.65 0.98 -0.43
C ALA A 84 -10.54 0.63 -1.44
N SER A 85 -9.27 0.90 -1.10
CA SER A 85 -8.12 0.53 -1.92
C SER A 85 -8.07 -0.99 -2.15
N GLY A 86 -8.19 -1.78 -1.09
CA GLY A 86 -8.19 -3.24 -1.17
C GLY A 86 -9.33 -3.80 -2.04
N LEU A 87 -10.56 -3.29 -1.86
CA LEU A 87 -11.71 -3.70 -2.66
C LEU A 87 -11.56 -3.33 -4.14
N CYS A 88 -11.12 -2.11 -4.41
CA CYS A 88 -10.87 -1.66 -5.78
C CYS A 88 -9.76 -2.48 -6.46
N LEU A 89 -8.67 -2.77 -5.75
CA LEU A 89 -7.61 -3.64 -6.29
C LEU A 89 -8.08 -5.08 -6.46
N ALA A 90 -8.93 -5.61 -5.57
CA ALA A 90 -9.50 -6.94 -5.70
C ALA A 90 -10.32 -7.07 -6.98
N VAL A 91 -11.22 -6.11 -7.24
CA VAL A 91 -12.02 -6.07 -8.48
C VAL A 91 -11.13 -5.81 -9.70
N GLY A 92 -10.17 -4.87 -9.58
CA GLY A 92 -9.27 -4.47 -10.65
C GLY A 92 -8.38 -5.59 -11.16
N MET A 93 -7.82 -6.39 -10.24
CA MET A 93 -6.88 -7.45 -10.52
C MET A 93 -7.53 -8.83 -10.66
N TRP A 94 -8.82 -8.98 -10.37
CA TRP A 94 -9.56 -10.22 -10.54
C TRP A 94 -9.37 -10.89 -11.91
N PRO A 95 -9.40 -10.16 -13.05
CA PRO A 95 -9.20 -10.79 -14.36
C PRO A 95 -7.79 -11.33 -14.59
N VAL A 96 -6.80 -10.86 -13.82
CA VAL A 96 -5.39 -11.27 -13.95
C VAL A 96 -5.13 -12.50 -13.08
N TRP A 97 -5.39 -12.40 -11.78
CA TRP A 97 -5.02 -13.45 -10.82
C TRP A 97 -6.19 -14.31 -10.37
N HIS A 98 -7.42 -13.98 -10.75
CA HIS A 98 -8.63 -14.71 -10.35
C HIS A 98 -8.67 -14.87 -8.82
N TRP A 99 -8.88 -16.09 -8.33
CA TRP A 99 -8.95 -16.39 -6.90
C TRP A 99 -7.66 -16.06 -6.14
N LEU A 100 -6.49 -16.07 -6.81
CA LEU A 100 -5.20 -15.73 -6.21
C LEU A 100 -5.07 -14.24 -5.86
N THR A 101 -5.95 -13.39 -6.40
CA THR A 101 -5.99 -11.96 -6.07
C THR A 101 -6.11 -11.74 -4.56
N LEU A 102 -6.97 -12.51 -3.89
CA LEU A 102 -7.21 -12.36 -2.46
C LEU A 102 -5.96 -12.74 -1.63
N PRO A 103 -5.34 -13.93 -1.81
CA PRO A 103 -4.05 -14.24 -1.21
C PRO A 103 -3.00 -13.17 -1.44
N TYR A 104 -2.83 -12.67 -2.66
CA TYR A 104 -1.80 -11.65 -2.94
C TYR A 104 -2.07 -10.33 -2.23
N LEU A 105 -3.32 -9.87 -2.16
CA LEU A 105 -3.67 -8.67 -1.39
C LEU A 105 -3.48 -8.86 0.12
N VAL A 106 -3.74 -10.06 0.64
CA VAL A 106 -3.46 -10.41 2.04
C VAL A 106 -1.95 -10.47 2.30
N MET A 107 -1.18 -11.07 1.40
CA MET A 107 0.28 -11.11 1.50
C MET A 107 0.89 -9.70 1.47
N TRP A 108 0.39 -8.82 0.59
CA TRP A 108 0.80 -7.42 0.58
C TRP A 108 0.45 -6.72 1.89
N SER A 109 -0.81 -6.78 2.31
CA SER A 109 -1.29 -5.99 3.44
C SER A 109 -0.77 -6.53 4.78
N TRP A 110 -1.02 -7.82 5.06
CA TRP A 110 -0.67 -8.45 6.32
C TRP A 110 0.76 -8.98 6.35
N GLY A 111 1.21 -9.55 5.22
CA GLY A 111 2.54 -10.15 5.11
C GLY A 111 3.66 -9.12 4.97
N VAL A 112 3.42 -8.00 4.29
CA VAL A 112 4.44 -6.94 4.11
C VAL A 112 4.14 -5.75 5.02
N ILE A 113 3.04 -5.03 4.79
CA ILE A 113 2.80 -3.73 5.46
C ILE A 113 2.74 -3.87 6.98
N VAL A 114 1.92 -4.80 7.51
CA VAL A 114 1.80 -5.01 8.96
C VAL A 114 3.12 -5.49 9.59
N GLN A 115 3.87 -6.37 8.92
CA GLN A 115 5.14 -6.85 9.47
C GLN A 115 6.20 -5.75 9.51
N LEU A 116 6.25 -4.86 8.51
CA LEU A 116 7.12 -3.67 8.54
C LEU A 116 6.76 -2.75 9.72
N LEU A 117 5.47 -2.57 10.02
CA LEU A 117 4.99 -1.80 11.17
C LEU A 117 5.39 -2.43 12.52
N VAL A 118 5.53 -3.75 12.60
CA VAL A 118 5.94 -4.46 13.82
C VAL A 118 7.46 -4.46 14.02
N ILE A 119 8.21 -4.62 12.93
CA ILE A 119 9.67 -4.82 12.99
C ILE A 119 10.41 -3.49 13.08
N LEU A 120 10.03 -2.51 12.28
CA LEU A 120 10.79 -1.28 12.12
C LEU A 120 10.45 -0.26 13.23
N PRO A 121 11.42 0.51 13.74
CA PRO A 121 11.13 1.68 14.56
C PRO A 121 10.44 2.78 13.72
N PRO A 122 9.69 3.71 14.35
CA PRO A 122 8.88 4.71 13.64
C PRO A 122 9.64 5.53 12.60
N VAL A 123 10.90 5.91 12.89
CA VAL A 123 11.73 6.68 11.95
C VAL A 123 12.00 5.89 10.67
N LEU A 124 12.30 4.59 10.78
CA LEU A 124 12.55 3.75 9.60
C LEU A 124 11.26 3.43 8.86
N GLN A 125 10.13 3.25 9.56
CA GLN A 125 8.83 3.08 8.91
C GLN A 125 8.52 4.23 7.96
N ARG A 126 8.73 5.49 8.40
CA ARG A 126 8.53 6.68 7.57
C ARG A 126 9.36 6.65 6.30
N VAL A 127 10.66 6.44 6.43
CA VAL A 127 11.58 6.43 5.29
C VAL A 127 11.21 5.32 4.30
N VAL A 128 10.91 4.12 4.82
CA VAL A 128 10.55 2.97 4.00
C VAL A 128 9.21 3.18 3.30
N PHE A 129 8.16 3.63 4.00
CA PHE A 129 6.84 3.83 3.38
C PHE A 129 6.81 4.99 2.41
N VAL A 130 7.45 6.12 2.72
CA VAL A 130 7.58 7.24 1.77
C VAL A 130 8.41 6.82 0.56
N GLY A 131 9.54 6.16 0.77
CA GLY A 131 10.39 5.65 -0.31
C GLY A 131 9.64 4.67 -1.21
N ALA A 132 8.95 3.69 -0.63
CA ALA A 132 8.14 2.72 -1.36
C ALA A 132 7.00 3.37 -2.13
N TYR A 133 6.30 4.34 -1.53
CA TYR A 133 5.23 5.08 -2.19
C TYR A 133 5.75 5.90 -3.37
N CYS A 134 6.84 6.67 -3.19
CA CYS A 134 7.45 7.44 -4.27
C CYS A 134 7.95 6.54 -5.40
N TRP A 135 8.59 5.42 -5.07
CA TRP A 135 9.02 4.41 -6.05
C TRP A 135 7.83 3.85 -6.84
N PHE A 136 6.76 3.44 -6.15
CA PHE A 136 5.56 2.92 -6.80
C PHE A 136 4.91 3.96 -7.71
N MET A 137 4.77 5.20 -7.23
CA MET A 137 4.18 6.28 -8.03
C MET A 137 5.03 6.64 -9.24
N TYR A 138 6.37 6.61 -9.11
CA TYR A 138 7.28 6.78 -10.23
C TYR A 138 7.00 5.73 -11.33
N LEU A 139 6.96 4.45 -10.97
CA LEU A 139 6.66 3.35 -11.91
C LEU A 139 5.27 3.49 -12.56
N TYR A 140 4.28 3.88 -11.76
CA TYR A 140 2.91 4.04 -12.23
C TYR A 140 2.75 5.23 -13.20
N ILE A 141 3.37 6.38 -12.88
CA ILE A 141 3.32 7.58 -13.74
C ILE A 141 4.15 7.37 -15.01
N SER A 142 5.33 6.75 -14.90
CA SER A 142 6.16 6.47 -16.08
C SER A 142 5.40 5.60 -17.10
N MET A 143 4.59 4.65 -16.64
CA MET A 143 3.72 3.86 -17.51
C MET A 143 2.64 4.73 -18.18
N ALA A 144 1.98 5.61 -17.41
CA ALA A 144 0.95 6.49 -17.95
C ALA A 144 1.50 7.41 -19.05
N PHE A 145 2.75 7.87 -18.89
CA PHE A 145 3.44 8.67 -19.90
C PHE A 145 3.75 7.87 -21.17
N VAL A 146 4.25 6.63 -21.04
CA VAL A 146 4.52 5.75 -22.19
C VAL A 146 3.25 5.45 -22.99
N ARG A 147 2.14 5.08 -22.33
CA ARG A 147 0.86 4.82 -23.02
C ARG A 147 0.24 6.05 -23.69
N ALA A 148 0.57 7.25 -23.22
CA ALA A 148 0.12 8.50 -23.84
C ALA A 148 0.89 8.83 -25.13
N GLN A 149 2.10 8.29 -25.31
CA GLN A 149 2.91 8.46 -26.52
C GLN A 149 2.57 7.45 -27.62
N GLU A 150 1.95 6.32 -27.27
CA GLU A 150 1.54 5.26 -28.21
C GLU A 150 0.15 5.50 -28.86
N LYS A 151 -0.54 6.57 -28.47
CA LYS A 151 -1.82 7.01 -29.05
C LYS A 151 -1.62 8.19 -29.98
#